data_AF-A0A2E2VQE3-F1
#
_entry.id   AF-A0A2E2VQE3-F1
#
_cell.length_a   1.000
_cell.length_b   1.000
_cell.length_c   1.000
_cell.angle_alpha   90.00
_cell.angle_beta   90.00
_cell.angle_gamma   90.00
#
_symmetry.space_group_name_H-M   'P 1'
#
loop_
_entity.id
_entity.type
_entity.pdbx_description
1 polymer ?
#
loop_
_entity_poly.entity_id
_entity_poly.type
_entity_poly.pdbx_seq_one_letter_code
_entity_poly.pdbx_strand_id
1 'polypeptide(L)'
;MTLEKVLVIDDDRAIRELLKIALHMSGYDVVAVASAGEAKSIIGQEEFRLVLLDLVMPEEDGQSFLQWLRQQAGYNQPIIMITSVTDANIIEQLKESGATEVLAKPVRLDTLNATINQYL
;
A
#
# COMPACT_ATOMS: atom_id res chain seq x y z
N MET A 1 6.20 15.69 17.73
CA MET A 1 5.62 14.38 17.40
C MET A 1 5.99 14.12 15.95
N THR A 2 6.68 13.02 15.66
CA THR A 2 7.03 12.64 14.28
C THR A 2 5.79 12.04 13.62
N LEU A 3 5.41 12.53 12.44
CA LEU A 3 4.32 11.94 11.68
C LEU A 3 4.72 10.52 11.25
N GLU A 4 3.78 9.61 11.22
CA GLU A 4 4.02 8.25 10.73
C GLU A 4 4.12 8.25 9.22
N LYS A 5 5.12 7.56 8.69
CA LYS A 5 5.39 7.53 7.26
C LYS A 5 4.67 6.36 6.58
N VAL A 6 3.84 6.68 5.59
CA VAL A 6 3.10 5.72 4.76
C VAL A 6 3.70 5.70 3.36
N LEU A 7 3.91 4.50 2.82
CA LEU A 7 4.34 4.31 1.45
C LEU A 7 3.13 3.97 0.57
N VAL A 8 2.94 4.70 -0.52
CA VAL A 8 1.90 4.44 -1.54
C VAL A 8 2.56 3.97 -2.83
N ILE A 9 2.08 2.86 -3.37
CA ILE A 9 2.64 2.22 -4.56
C ILE A 9 1.48 1.94 -5.52
N ASP A 10 1.43 2.69 -6.61
CA ASP A 10 0.34 2.66 -7.59
C ASP A 10 0.89 3.26 -8.90
N ASP A 11 0.64 2.67 -10.07
CA ASP A 11 1.17 3.21 -11.33
C ASP A 11 0.36 4.41 -11.84
N ASP A 12 -0.89 4.57 -11.38
CA ASP A 12 -1.74 5.70 -11.71
C ASP A 12 -1.33 6.96 -10.92
N ARG A 13 -0.79 7.94 -11.65
CA ARG A 13 -0.37 9.23 -11.08
C ARG A 13 -1.52 9.96 -10.37
N ALA A 14 -2.73 9.93 -10.90
CA ALA A 14 -3.87 10.63 -10.31
C ALA A 14 -4.25 10.00 -8.96
N ILE A 15 -4.20 8.67 -8.85
CA ILE A 15 -4.44 7.96 -7.59
C ILE A 15 -3.34 8.27 -6.59
N ARG A 16 -2.06 8.24 -6.98
CA ARG A 16 -0.95 8.60 -6.09
C ARG A 16 -1.09 10.02 -5.52
N GLU A 17 -1.37 11.01 -6.35
CA GLU A 17 -1.53 12.40 -5.90
C GLU A 17 -2.74 12.56 -4.99
N LEU A 18 -3.87 11.92 -5.32
CA LEU A 18 -5.07 11.94 -4.48
C LEU A 18 -4.79 11.34 -3.09
N LEU A 19 -4.20 10.15 -3.02
CA LEU A 19 -3.89 9.47 -1.77
C LEU A 19 -2.87 10.26 -0.96
N LYS A 20 -1.85 10.83 -1.61
CA LYS A 20 -0.85 11.69 -0.94
C LYS A 20 -1.49 12.89 -0.27
N ILE A 21 -2.33 13.64 -0.98
CA ILE A 21 -3.04 14.80 -0.43
C ILE A 21 -3.95 14.37 0.73
N ALA A 22 -4.75 13.32 0.54
CA ALA A 22 -5.71 12.88 1.54
C ALA A 22 -5.03 12.41 2.83
N LEU A 23 -3.96 11.62 2.73
CA LEU A 23 -3.24 11.10 3.88
C LEU A 23 -2.41 12.17 4.58
N HIS A 24 -1.86 13.15 3.84
CA HIS A 24 -1.24 14.35 4.45
C HIS A 24 -2.26 15.13 5.27
N MET A 25 -3.48 15.32 4.77
CA MET A 25 -4.57 15.96 5.52
C MET A 25 -4.99 15.17 6.76
N SER A 26 -4.80 13.85 6.75
CA SER A 26 -5.02 12.96 7.90
C SER A 26 -3.85 12.94 8.90
N GLY A 27 -2.75 13.65 8.65
CA GLY A 27 -1.61 13.73 9.56
C GLY A 27 -0.53 12.66 9.37
N TYR A 28 -0.44 12.06 8.18
CA TYR A 28 0.64 11.14 7.83
C TYR A 28 1.72 11.85 7.02
N ASP A 29 2.96 11.38 7.11
CA ASP A 29 3.97 11.65 6.08
C ASP A 29 3.80 10.60 4.99
N VAL A 30 3.93 10.99 3.71
CA VAL A 30 3.57 10.11 2.59
C VAL A 30 4.62 10.19 1.51
N VAL A 31 5.19 9.02 1.22
CA VAL A 31 6.03 8.79 0.05
C VAL A 31 5.18 8.00 -0.96
N ALA A 32 5.13 8.47 -2.20
CA ALA A 32 4.35 7.82 -3.25
C ALA A 32 5.27 7.52 -4.44
N VAL A 33 5.28 6.27 -4.89
CA VAL A 33 6.15 5.76 -5.95
C VAL A 33 5.33 5.04 -7.02
N ALA A 34 5.81 5.07 -8.26
CA ALA A 34 5.04 4.57 -9.41
C ALA A 34 5.25 3.07 -9.68
N SER A 35 6.24 2.45 -9.05
CA SER A 35 6.61 1.07 -9.35
C SER A 35 7.20 0.34 -8.15
N ALA A 36 7.20 -0.99 -8.25
CA ALA A 36 7.89 -1.85 -7.32
C ALA A 36 9.41 -1.61 -7.31
N GLY A 37 10.01 -1.23 -8.45
CA GLY A 37 11.43 -0.90 -8.53
C GLY A 37 11.80 0.32 -7.67
N GLU A 38 11.01 1.39 -7.76
CA GLU A 38 11.16 2.57 -6.91
C GLU A 38 10.95 2.20 -5.43
N ALA A 39 9.92 1.42 -5.11
CA ALA A 39 9.66 0.95 -3.75
C ALA A 39 10.83 0.12 -3.18
N LYS A 40 11.40 -0.81 -3.96
CA LYS A 40 12.58 -1.61 -3.59
C LYS A 40 13.79 -0.75 -3.25
N SER A 41 13.93 0.41 -3.91
CA SER A 41 15.06 1.31 -3.68
C SER A 41 15.00 2.06 -2.34
N ILE A 42 13.80 2.25 -1.78
CA ILE A 42 13.59 3.02 -0.54
C ILE A 42 13.20 2.13 0.65
N ILE A 43 12.64 0.95 0.39
CA ILE A 43 12.29 0.01 1.46
C ILE A 43 13.55 -0.50 2.14
N GLY A 44 13.60 -0.31 3.46
CA GLY A 44 14.76 -0.62 4.30
C GLY A 44 15.76 0.55 4.44
N GLN A 45 15.69 1.57 3.58
CA GLN A 45 16.41 2.84 3.78
C GLN A 45 15.60 3.80 4.65
N GLU A 46 14.27 3.75 4.53
CA GLU A 46 13.34 4.53 5.31
C GLU A 46 12.40 3.62 6.13
N GLU A 47 11.97 4.09 7.29
CA GLU A 47 11.00 3.39 8.13
C GLU A 47 9.57 3.77 7.76
N PHE A 48 8.93 2.93 6.94
CA PHE A 48 7.50 3.03 6.63
C PHE A 48 6.70 2.21 7.63
N ARG A 49 5.75 2.85 8.33
CA ARG A 49 4.85 2.15 9.26
C ARG A 49 3.70 1.43 8.58
N LEU A 50 3.41 1.76 7.31
CA LEU A 50 2.36 1.11 6.52
C LEU A 50 2.63 1.25 5.02
N VAL A 51 2.24 0.25 4.24
CA VAL A 51 2.24 0.28 2.77
C VAL A 51 0.80 0.20 2.24
N LEU A 52 0.47 1.09 1.31
CA LEU A 52 -0.66 0.97 0.40
C LEU A 52 -0.15 0.49 -0.95
N LEU A 53 -0.65 -0.65 -1.44
CA LEU A 53 -0.14 -1.31 -2.64
C LEU A 53 -1.27 -1.60 -3.63
N ASP A 54 -1.14 -1.15 -4.87
CA ASP A 54 -1.99 -1.62 -5.95
C ASP A 54 -1.62 -3.05 -6.36
N LEU A 55 -2.63 -3.83 -6.70
CA LEU A 55 -2.46 -5.16 -7.25
C LEU A 55 -2.03 -5.10 -8.72
N VAL A 56 -2.67 -4.23 -9.50
CA VAL A 56 -2.50 -4.22 -10.95
C VAL A 56 -1.51 -3.12 -11.32
N MET A 57 -0.25 -3.50 -11.56
CA MET A 57 0.77 -2.59 -12.08
C MET A 57 1.41 -3.20 -13.34
N PRO A 58 1.82 -2.38 -14.32
CA PRO A 58 2.24 -2.85 -15.65
C PRO A 58 3.60 -3.57 -15.66
N GLU A 59 4.49 -3.31 -14.71
CA GLU A 59 5.85 -3.85 -14.70
C GLU A 59 6.00 -5.09 -13.79
N GLU A 60 5.44 -5.03 -12.58
CA GLU A 60 5.49 -6.11 -11.60
C GLU A 60 4.11 -6.27 -10.98
N ASP A 61 3.61 -7.49 -10.99
CA ASP A 61 2.34 -7.84 -10.37
C ASP A 61 2.38 -7.57 -8.84
N GLY A 62 1.37 -6.87 -8.32
CA GLY A 62 1.34 -6.44 -6.93
C GLY A 62 1.31 -7.60 -5.94
N GLN A 63 0.79 -8.78 -6.31
CA GLN A 63 0.87 -9.97 -5.48
C GLN A 63 2.31 -10.49 -5.36
N SER A 64 3.04 -10.52 -6.48
CA SER A 64 4.46 -10.88 -6.49
C SER A 64 5.29 -9.91 -5.63
N PHE A 65 4.99 -8.61 -5.71
CA PHE A 65 5.65 -7.61 -4.88
C PHE A 65 5.30 -7.74 -3.39
N LEU A 66 4.05 -8.03 -3.05
CA LEU A 66 3.61 -8.35 -1.68
C LEU A 66 4.42 -9.51 -1.09
N GLN A 67 4.62 -10.59 -1.85
CA GLN A 67 5.43 -11.73 -1.40
C GLN A 67 6.88 -11.33 -1.20
N TRP A 68 7.44 -10.52 -2.10
CA TRP A 68 8.79 -9.98 -1.95
C TRP A 68 8.93 -9.14 -0.67
N LEU A 69 7.95 -8.29 -0.34
CA LEU A 69 7.94 -7.49 0.89
C LEU A 69 8.04 -8.36 2.14
N ARG A 70 7.24 -9.44 2.19
CA ARG A 70 7.22 -10.34 3.34
C ARG A 70 8.46 -11.21 3.45
N GLN A 71 8.92 -11.78 2.34
CA GLN A 71 9.93 -12.83 2.34
C GLN A 71 11.36 -12.29 2.19
N GLN A 72 11.56 -11.33 1.28
CA GLN A 72 12.89 -10.84 0.91
C GLN A 72 13.23 -9.56 1.66
N ALA A 73 12.31 -8.59 1.71
CA ALA A 73 12.53 -7.36 2.44
C ALA A 73 12.36 -7.51 3.97
N GLY A 74 11.71 -8.57 4.43
CA GLY A 74 11.39 -8.77 5.85
C GLY A 74 10.49 -7.68 6.42
N TYR A 75 9.68 -7.04 5.57
CA TYR A 75 8.77 -5.98 5.96
C TYR A 75 7.59 -6.59 6.72
N ASN A 76 7.53 -6.34 8.03
CA ASN A 76 6.52 -6.92 8.94
C ASN A 76 5.37 -5.97 9.28
N GLN A 77 5.42 -4.73 8.79
CA GLN A 77 4.37 -3.75 9.05
C GLN A 77 3.15 -3.99 8.15
N PRO A 78 2.00 -3.37 8.46
CA PRO A 78 0.77 -3.53 7.68
C PRO A 78 0.97 -3.23 6.19
N ILE A 79 0.41 -4.10 5.34
CA ILE A 79 0.27 -3.88 3.90
C ILE A 79 -1.22 -3.92 3.57
N ILE A 80 -1.78 -2.80 3.13
CA ILE A 80 -3.16 -2.72 2.67
C ILE A 80 -3.14 -2.70 1.15
N MET A 81 -3.78 -3.69 0.54
CA MET A 81 -3.98 -3.72 -0.90
C MET A 81 -5.12 -2.77 -1.27
N ILE A 82 -4.92 -1.92 -2.27
CA ILE A 82 -5.97 -1.07 -2.84
C ILE A 82 -6.11 -1.42 -4.31
N THR A 83 -7.15 -2.17 -4.68
CA THR A 83 -7.24 -2.77 -6.02
C THR A 83 -8.64 -2.62 -6.62
N SER A 84 -8.73 -2.55 -7.95
CA SER A 84 -10.01 -2.64 -8.68
C SER A 84 -10.53 -4.08 -8.80
N VAL A 85 -9.73 -5.07 -8.40
CA VAL A 85 -10.11 -6.49 -8.45
C VAL A 85 -11.02 -6.83 -7.26
N THR A 86 -12.20 -7.36 -7.56
CA THR A 86 -13.22 -7.72 -6.56
C THR A 86 -13.48 -9.23 -6.48
N ASP A 87 -12.68 -10.05 -7.17
CA ASP A 87 -12.81 -11.51 -7.12
C ASP A 87 -12.44 -12.02 -5.73
N ALA A 88 -13.36 -12.74 -5.09
CA ALA A 88 -13.19 -13.23 -3.73
C ALA A 88 -11.99 -14.19 -3.59
N ASN A 89 -11.72 -15.02 -4.59
CA ASN A 89 -10.59 -15.96 -4.56
C ASN A 89 -9.26 -15.20 -4.63
N ILE A 90 -9.19 -14.14 -5.44
CA ILE A 90 -7.99 -13.29 -5.53
C ILE A 90 -7.78 -12.55 -4.21
N ILE A 91 -8.85 -12.00 -3.62
CA ILE A 91 -8.77 -11.32 -2.32
C ILE A 91 -8.26 -12.28 -1.22
N GLU A 92 -8.77 -13.51 -1.20
CA GLU A 92 -8.32 -14.54 -0.26
C GLU A 92 -6.84 -14.87 -0.46
N GLN A 93 -6.40 -15.09 -1.71
CA GLN A 93 -5.00 -15.34 -2.05
C GLN A 93 -4.06 -14.19 -1.63
N LEU A 94 -4.51 -12.94 -1.72
CA LEU A 94 -3.74 -11.79 -1.25
C LEU A 94 -3.57 -11.80 0.27
N LYS A 95 -4.63 -12.13 1.01
CA LYS A 95 -4.57 -12.28 2.47
C LYS A 95 -3.64 -13.43 2.85
N GLU A 96 -3.73 -14.58 2.19
CA GLU A 96 -2.80 -15.70 2.39
C GLU A 96 -1.35 -15.36 2.05
N SER A 97 -1.13 -14.49 1.05
CA SER A 97 0.19 -13.98 0.66
C SER A 97 0.75 -12.93 1.63
N GLY A 98 -0.01 -12.55 2.66
CA GLY A 98 0.42 -11.68 3.74
C GLY A 98 -0.09 -10.24 3.67
N ALA A 99 -1.09 -9.94 2.85
CA ALA A 99 -1.81 -8.68 2.93
C ALA A 99 -2.55 -8.58 4.27
N THR A 100 -2.46 -7.41 4.90
CA THR A 100 -3.16 -7.14 6.16
C THR A 100 -4.65 -6.88 5.89
N GLU A 101 -4.94 -6.04 4.91
CA GLU A 101 -6.30 -5.82 4.41
C GLU A 101 -6.33 -5.62 2.90
N VAL A 102 -7.53 -5.75 2.34
CA VAL A 102 -7.79 -5.51 0.92
C VAL A 102 -9.00 -4.58 0.78
N LEU A 103 -8.79 -3.43 0.17
CA LEU A 103 -9.82 -2.42 -0.10
C LEU A 103 -10.06 -2.31 -1.61
N ALA A 104 -11.34 -2.32 -2.01
CA ALA A 104 -11.71 -2.17 -3.40
C ALA A 104 -11.68 -0.69 -3.83
N LYS A 105 -11.16 -0.42 -5.04
CA LYS A 105 -11.32 0.87 -5.72
C LYS A 105 -12.75 0.98 -6.28
N PRO A 106 -13.40 2.16 -6.21
CA PRO A 106 -12.93 3.39 -5.56
C PRO A 106 -13.03 3.29 -4.03
N VAL A 107 -11.91 3.54 -3.34
CA VAL A 107 -11.88 3.54 -1.87
C VAL A 107 -12.36 4.89 -1.34
N ARG A 108 -13.30 4.88 -0.39
CA ARG A 108 -13.72 6.10 0.31
C ARG A 108 -12.62 6.51 1.30
N LEU A 109 -12.32 7.81 1.37
CA LEU A 109 -11.31 8.34 2.30
C LEU A 109 -11.61 7.99 3.76
N ASP A 110 -12.89 8.05 4.18
CA ASP A 110 -13.28 7.69 5.55
C ASP A 110 -12.94 6.23 5.87
N THR A 111 -13.19 5.32 4.90
CA THR A 111 -12.87 3.90 5.03
C THR A 111 -11.36 3.69 5.05
N LEU A 112 -10.62 4.32 4.13
CA LEU A 112 -9.16 4.23 4.10
C LEU A 112 -8.54 4.70 5.41
N ASN A 113 -8.93 5.87 5.91
CA ASN A 113 -8.44 6.41 7.17
C ASN A 113 -8.80 5.51 8.35
N ALA A 114 -10.03 5.00 8.41
CA ALA A 114 -10.44 4.07 9.47
C ALA A 114 -9.60 2.78 9.45
N THR A 115 -9.34 2.21 8.26
CA THR A 115 -8.49 1.03 8.13
C THR A 115 -7.05 1.32 8.54
N ILE A 116 -6.47 2.43 8.10
CA ILE A 116 -5.10 2.82 8.49
C ILE A 116 -4.98 3.00 10.00
N ASN A 117 -5.92 3.72 10.63
CA ASN A 117 -5.97 3.94 12.08
C ASN A 117 -6.12 2.68 12.93
N GLN A 118 -6.57 1.56 12.33
CA GLN A 118 -6.63 0.28 13.04
C GLN A 118 -5.23 -0.30 13.27
N TYR A 119 -4.24 0.10 12.47
CA TYR A 119 -2.92 -0.51 12.46
C TYR A 119 -1.76 0.44 12.77
N LEU A 120 -2.01 1.75 12.87
CA LEU A 120 -1.03 2.78 13.19
C LEU A 120 -1.26 3.36 14.59
#